data_AF-X1HJY0-F1
#
_entry.id   AF-X1HJY0-F1
#
_cell.length_a   1.000
_cell.length_b   1.000
_cell.length_c   1.000
_cell.angle_alpha   90.00
_cell.angle_beta   90.00
_cell.angle_gamma   90.00
#
_symmetry.space_group_name_H-M   'P 1'
#
loop_
_entity.id
_entity.type
_entity.pdbx_description
1 polymer ?
#
loop_
_entity_poly.entity_id
_entity_poly.type
_entity_poly.pdbx_seq_one_letter_code
_entity_poly.pdbx_strand_id
1 'polypeptide(L)'
;MNYRLAKILARKNYTEDAVEPIDINIADPISQMVVVYEVVGKGADDLLAHPAKCITKIELIDGSDVLYSLSGVEAQAVDFYHNKREPANRLDYYLNSECFQIFNINFGRFLYDPLLAFDPRKFTNPQMKITIDLNASETGVESGHLTVLAHTFDEKMITPSGFLMHKEIKSWNLAADAHEYTDLPTDSLTLRV
;
A
#
# COMPACT_ATOMS: atom_id res chain seq x y z
N MET A 1 -6.35 -14.49 -21.95
CA MET A 1 -6.38 -14.86 -20.51
C MET A 1 -7.25 -13.84 -19.78
N ASN A 2 -8.25 -14.27 -19.00
CA ASN A 2 -9.23 -13.32 -18.42
C ASN A 2 -8.64 -12.30 -17.42
N TYR A 3 -7.50 -12.62 -16.81
CA TYR A 3 -6.84 -11.82 -15.78
C TYR A 3 -5.34 -11.76 -16.06
N ARG A 4 -4.67 -10.68 -15.68
CA ARG A 4 -3.20 -10.60 -15.78
C ARG A 4 -2.58 -9.94 -14.54
N LEU A 5 -1.33 -10.29 -14.25
CA LEU A 5 -0.49 -9.57 -13.30
C LEU A 5 0.35 -8.55 -14.07
N ALA A 6 -0.05 -7.30 -14.01
CA ALA A 6 0.65 -6.20 -14.65
C ALA A 6 1.72 -5.64 -13.70
N LYS A 7 2.84 -5.19 -14.27
CA LYS A 7 3.90 -4.51 -13.54
C LYS A 7 3.71 -3.00 -13.70
N ILE A 8 3.50 -2.30 -12.58
CA ILE A 8 3.37 -0.83 -12.56
C ILE A 8 4.74 -0.21 -12.36
N LEU A 9 5.45 -0.64 -11.31
CA LEU A 9 6.83 -0.23 -11.03
C LEU A 9 7.71 -1.47 -11.03
N ALA A 10 8.69 -1.50 -11.92
CA ALA A 10 9.75 -2.49 -11.87
C ALA A 10 10.63 -2.27 -10.63
N ARG A 11 11.22 -3.35 -10.12
CA ARG A 11 12.10 -3.31 -8.95
C ARG A 11 13.10 -2.16 -9.06
N LYS A 12 12.96 -1.17 -8.17
CA LYS A 12 13.79 0.03 -8.13
C LYS A 12 14.53 0.09 -6.81
N ASN A 13 15.83 0.37 -6.87
CA ASN A 13 16.70 0.51 -5.71
C ASN A 13 16.66 1.95 -5.18
N TYR A 14 16.73 2.09 -3.86
CA TYR A 14 16.83 3.35 -3.13
C TYR A 14 17.97 3.25 -2.12
N THR A 15 18.79 4.29 -2.04
CA THR A 15 19.93 4.39 -1.11
C THR A 15 19.77 5.53 -0.09
N GLU A 16 18.66 6.26 -0.18
CA GLU A 16 18.25 7.33 0.74
C GLU A 16 16.72 7.32 0.86
N ASP A 17 16.20 8.00 1.89
CA ASP A 17 14.77 8.20 2.08
C ASP A 17 14.17 8.87 0.84
N ALA A 18 13.02 8.39 0.40
CA ALA A 18 12.48 8.76 -0.90
C ALA A 18 10.97 8.86 -0.90
N VAL A 19 10.47 9.68 -1.82
CA VAL A 19 9.06 9.74 -2.17
C VAL A 19 8.98 9.34 -3.64
N GLU A 20 8.42 8.17 -3.92
CA GLU A 20 8.29 7.67 -5.28
C GLU A 20 6.89 7.95 -5.84
N PRO A 21 6.75 8.91 -6.78
CA PRO A 21 5.55 9.04 -7.59
C PRO A 21 5.51 7.96 -8.68
N ILE A 22 4.35 7.34 -8.87
CA ILE A 22 4.13 6.22 -9.78
C ILE A 22 2.84 6.46 -10.56
N ASP A 23 2.96 6.79 -11.83
CA ASP A 23 1.81 7.02 -12.69
C ASP A 23 1.10 5.71 -13.05
N ILE A 24 -0.23 5.69 -12.91
CA ILE A 24 -1.04 4.49 -13.22
C ILE A 24 -1.42 4.49 -14.70
N ASN A 25 -0.53 3.95 -15.53
CA ASN A 25 -0.71 3.89 -16.99
C ASN A 25 -1.46 2.64 -17.48
N ILE A 26 -2.22 1.97 -16.61
CA ILE A 26 -3.00 0.78 -16.95
C ILE A 26 -4.45 1.21 -17.17
N ALA A 27 -5.04 0.85 -18.32
CA ALA A 27 -6.44 1.18 -18.62
C ALA A 27 -7.43 0.15 -18.06
N ASP A 28 -6.98 -1.09 -17.84
CA ASP A 28 -7.83 -2.17 -17.39
C ASP A 28 -8.18 -2.03 -15.90
N PRO A 29 -9.42 -2.40 -15.49
CA PRO A 29 -9.79 -2.40 -14.09
C PRO A 29 -8.82 -3.25 -13.24
N ILE A 30 -8.49 -2.73 -12.05
CA ILE A 30 -7.53 -3.28 -11.10
C ILE A 30 -8.30 -3.81 -9.89
N SER A 31 -8.16 -5.11 -9.62
CA SER A 31 -8.76 -5.72 -8.43
C SER A 31 -7.92 -5.51 -7.17
N GLN A 32 -6.60 -5.52 -7.33
CA GLN A 32 -5.65 -5.42 -6.22
C GLN A 32 -4.33 -4.85 -6.74
N MET A 33 -3.73 -3.93 -5.99
CA MET A 33 -2.33 -3.54 -6.17
C MET A 33 -1.47 -4.21 -5.10
N VAL A 34 -0.32 -4.72 -5.49
CA VAL A 34 0.63 -5.39 -4.61
C VAL A 34 1.89 -4.53 -4.54
N VAL A 35 2.12 -3.92 -3.39
CA VAL A 35 3.37 -3.22 -3.10
C VAL A 35 4.30 -4.19 -2.40
N VAL A 36 5.50 -4.36 -2.92
CA VAL A 36 6.56 -5.15 -2.31
C VAL A 36 7.71 -4.23 -1.98
N TYR A 37 8.07 -4.18 -0.71
CA TYR A 37 9.23 -3.43 -0.23
C TYR A 37 10.24 -4.39 0.39
N GLU A 38 11.50 -4.26 0.02
CA GLU A 38 12.57 -5.15 0.45
C GLU A 38 13.66 -4.29 1.08
N VAL A 39 13.88 -4.43 2.38
CA VAL A 39 15.00 -3.78 3.07
C VAL A 39 16.19 -4.74 3.09
N VAL A 40 17.38 -4.25 2.73
CA VAL A 40 18.60 -5.06 2.81
C VAL A 40 19.16 -4.95 4.23
N GLY A 41 19.08 -6.05 4.97
CA GLY A 41 19.45 -6.09 6.39
C GLY A 41 20.96 -5.93 6.61
N LYS A 42 21.35 -5.32 7.73
CA LYS A 42 22.75 -5.17 8.16
C LYS A 42 23.13 -6.10 9.31
N GLY A 43 22.17 -6.82 9.86
CA GLY A 43 22.37 -7.80 10.92
C GLY A 43 21.53 -7.47 12.15
N ALA A 44 21.27 -8.46 12.99
CA ALA A 44 20.27 -8.34 14.05
C ALA A 44 20.57 -7.34 15.19
N ASP A 45 21.75 -6.69 15.21
CA ASP A 45 22.21 -5.88 16.34
C ASP A 45 21.65 -4.45 16.38
N ASP A 46 21.00 -3.98 15.29
CA ASP A 46 20.58 -2.57 15.11
C ASP A 46 19.08 -2.40 14.78
N LEU A 47 18.23 -3.35 15.19
CA LEU A 47 16.80 -3.35 14.90
C LEU A 47 16.04 -2.28 15.71
N LEU A 48 15.30 -1.42 15.03
CA LEU A 48 14.49 -0.36 15.63
C LEU A 48 12.99 -0.68 15.64
N ALA A 49 12.49 -1.31 14.59
CA ALA A 49 11.06 -1.57 14.46
C ALA A 49 10.74 -2.65 13.40
N HIS A 50 9.44 -2.89 13.21
CA HIS A 50 8.94 -3.74 12.14
C HIS A 50 9.30 -3.15 10.75
N PRO A 51 9.72 -3.96 9.76
CA PRO A 51 10.13 -3.47 8.43
C PRO A 51 9.02 -2.80 7.64
N ALA A 52 7.75 -3.09 7.98
CA ALA A 52 6.62 -2.32 7.45
C ALA A 52 6.65 -0.82 7.78
N LYS A 53 7.37 -0.41 8.82
CA LYS A 53 7.56 1.01 9.16
C LYS A 53 8.41 1.77 8.14
N CYS A 54 9.23 1.08 7.35
CA CYS A 54 9.98 1.71 6.27
C CYS A 54 9.08 2.32 5.20
N ILE A 55 7.84 1.83 5.07
CA ILE A 55 6.83 2.50 4.25
C ILE A 55 6.00 3.40 5.16
N THR A 56 6.35 4.67 5.21
CA THR A 56 5.68 5.64 6.10
C THR A 56 4.34 6.08 5.55
N LYS A 57 4.15 6.04 4.22
CA LYS A 57 2.87 6.32 3.57
C LYS A 57 2.75 5.62 2.21
N ILE A 58 1.57 5.09 1.94
CA ILE A 58 1.10 4.63 0.63
C ILE A 58 -0.15 5.44 0.29
N GLU A 59 -0.09 6.18 -0.80
CA GLU A 59 -1.19 7.03 -1.25
C GLU A 59 -1.58 6.68 -2.69
N LEU A 60 -2.89 6.64 -2.96
CA LEU A 60 -3.44 6.64 -4.30
C LEU A 60 -4.25 7.93 -4.44
N ILE A 61 -3.87 8.78 -5.38
CA ILE A 61 -4.43 10.12 -5.57
C ILE A 61 -4.89 10.32 -7.01
N ASP A 62 -5.92 11.13 -7.21
CA ASP A 62 -6.30 11.70 -8.51
C ASP A 62 -6.36 13.22 -8.38
N GLY A 63 -5.28 13.92 -8.77
CA GLY A 63 -5.15 15.36 -8.54
C GLY A 63 -5.15 15.72 -7.04
N SER A 64 -6.20 16.41 -6.58
CA SER A 64 -6.40 16.74 -5.15
C SER A 64 -7.10 15.65 -4.35
N ASP A 65 -7.71 14.68 -5.03
CA ASP A 65 -8.56 13.70 -4.40
C ASP A 65 -7.74 12.50 -3.95
N VAL A 66 -7.66 12.31 -2.63
CA VAL A 66 -6.99 11.15 -2.04
C VAL A 66 -7.97 9.98 -2.03
N LEU A 67 -7.66 8.88 -2.71
CA LEU A 67 -8.50 7.68 -2.82
C LEU A 67 -8.11 6.59 -1.81
N TYR A 68 -6.83 6.49 -1.49
CA TYR A 68 -6.26 5.61 -0.48
C TYR A 68 -5.11 6.34 0.21
N SER A 69 -5.00 6.24 1.53
CA SER A 69 -3.90 6.86 2.26
C SER A 69 -3.72 6.18 3.61
N LEU A 70 -2.73 5.29 3.70
CA LEU A 70 -2.38 4.51 4.90
C LEU A 70 -0.86 4.38 5.02
N SER A 71 -0.34 4.21 6.23
CA SER A 71 1.03 3.75 6.46
C SER A 71 1.21 2.28 6.08
N GLY A 72 2.45 1.82 5.92
CA GLY A 72 2.73 0.41 5.62
C GLY A 72 2.20 -0.55 6.69
N VAL A 73 2.29 -0.16 7.97
CA VAL A 73 1.75 -0.94 9.09
C VAL A 73 0.22 -1.08 9.00
N GLU A 74 -0.48 0.02 8.74
CA GLU A 74 -1.94 0.02 8.58
C GLU A 74 -2.36 -0.76 7.34
N ALA A 75 -1.64 -0.61 6.22
CA ALA A 75 -1.91 -1.35 5.00
C ALA A 75 -1.77 -2.86 5.19
N GLN A 76 -0.73 -3.32 5.90
CA GLN A 76 -0.58 -4.73 6.28
C GLN A 76 -1.69 -5.20 7.22
N ALA A 77 -2.09 -4.38 8.19
CA ALA A 77 -3.19 -4.72 9.09
C ALA A 77 -4.51 -4.90 8.32
N VAL A 78 -4.84 -3.96 7.43
CA VAL A 78 -6.02 -4.03 6.56
C VAL A 78 -5.99 -5.31 5.73
N ASP A 79 -4.84 -5.63 5.14
CA ASP A 79 -4.68 -6.83 4.32
C ASP A 79 -4.88 -8.13 5.13
N PHE A 80 -4.27 -8.19 6.33
CA PHE A 80 -4.47 -9.31 7.25
C PHE A 80 -5.94 -9.50 7.61
N TYR A 81 -6.67 -8.43 7.95
CA TYR A 81 -8.09 -8.52 8.30
C TYR A 81 -8.99 -8.81 7.08
N HIS A 82 -8.57 -8.39 5.89
CA HIS A 82 -9.27 -8.67 4.65
C HIS A 82 -9.17 -10.15 4.27
N ASN A 83 -7.95 -10.67 4.22
CA ASN A 83 -7.65 -12.02 3.76
C ASN A 83 -7.67 -13.08 4.88
N LYS A 84 -7.73 -12.65 6.15
CA LYS A 84 -7.62 -13.48 7.36
C LYS A 84 -6.36 -14.36 7.38
N ARG A 85 -5.32 -13.90 6.70
CA ARG A 85 -4.04 -14.56 6.56
C ARG A 85 -2.97 -13.51 6.41
N GLU A 86 -1.81 -13.77 7.00
CA GLU A 86 -0.64 -12.95 6.77
C GLU A 86 -0.22 -13.01 5.28
N PRO A 87 0.21 -11.87 4.70
CA PRO A 87 0.95 -11.87 3.45
C PRO A 87 2.21 -12.73 3.59
N ALA A 88 2.81 -13.12 2.46
CA ALA A 88 4.03 -13.90 2.48
C ALA A 88 5.24 -13.04 2.86
N ASN A 89 5.23 -12.43 4.05
CA ASN A 89 6.32 -11.60 4.55
C ASN A 89 7.52 -12.45 4.94
N ARG A 90 8.70 -11.86 4.81
CA ARG A 90 9.94 -12.40 5.34
C ARG A 90 10.55 -11.38 6.27
N LEU A 91 10.74 -11.77 7.54
CA LEU A 91 11.14 -10.91 8.65
C LEU A 91 12.54 -11.27 9.18
N ASP A 92 13.43 -11.71 8.30
CA ASP A 92 14.81 -12.06 8.67
C ASP A 92 15.79 -10.96 8.28
N TYR A 93 16.41 -10.35 9.29
CA TYR A 93 17.42 -9.30 9.13
C TYR A 93 18.83 -9.88 9.07
N TYR A 94 19.03 -10.89 8.23
CA TYR A 94 20.40 -11.38 7.99
C TYR A 94 21.20 -10.32 7.24
N LEU A 95 22.48 -10.19 7.61
CA LEU A 95 23.42 -9.30 6.94
C LEU A 95 23.42 -9.57 5.42
N ASN A 96 23.22 -8.52 4.63
CA ASN A 96 23.13 -8.55 3.16
C ASN A 96 22.00 -9.45 2.61
N SER A 97 20.99 -9.76 3.42
CA SER A 97 19.79 -10.46 2.99
C SER A 97 18.62 -9.49 2.89
N GLU A 98 17.72 -9.78 1.96
CA GLU A 98 16.51 -9.00 1.74
C GLU A 98 15.40 -9.48 2.69
N CYS A 99 14.96 -8.59 3.55
CA CYS A 99 13.76 -8.72 4.36
C CYS A 99 12.62 -8.05 3.58
N PHE A 100 11.67 -8.85 3.07
CA PHE A 100 10.63 -8.34 2.18
C PHE A 100 9.25 -8.33 2.82
N GLN A 101 8.54 -7.25 2.58
CA GLN A 101 7.21 -6.95 3.09
C GLN A 101 6.25 -6.76 1.92
N ILE A 102 5.08 -7.39 2.04
CA ILE A 102 4.02 -7.31 1.03
C ILE A 102 2.85 -6.52 1.62
N PHE A 103 2.37 -5.53 0.88
CA PHE A 103 1.19 -4.73 1.19
C PHE A 103 0.19 -4.88 0.05
N ASN A 104 -0.87 -5.66 0.25
CA ASN A 104 -1.93 -5.77 -0.74
C ASN A 104 -3.01 -4.72 -0.52
N ILE A 105 -3.22 -3.88 -1.52
CA ILE A 105 -4.28 -2.88 -1.57
C ILE A 105 -5.49 -3.52 -2.26
N ASN A 106 -6.45 -3.97 -1.47
CA ASN A 106 -7.64 -4.67 -1.95
C ASN A 106 -8.76 -3.67 -2.28
N PHE A 107 -9.15 -3.58 -3.56
CA PHE A 107 -10.23 -2.69 -4.01
C PHE A 107 -11.62 -3.34 -3.99
N GLY A 108 -11.66 -4.67 -3.98
CA GLY A 108 -12.89 -5.48 -3.93
C GLY A 108 -13.08 -6.19 -2.60
N ARG A 109 -14.18 -6.95 -2.46
CA ARG A 109 -14.42 -7.82 -1.28
C ARG A 109 -13.58 -9.10 -1.29
N PHE A 110 -13.10 -9.47 -2.46
CA PHE A 110 -12.26 -10.62 -2.74
C PHE A 110 -11.50 -10.34 -4.04
N LEU A 111 -10.43 -11.10 -4.29
CA LEU A 111 -9.63 -10.97 -5.50
C LEU A 111 -10.49 -11.27 -6.74
N TYR A 112 -10.45 -10.36 -7.71
CA TYR A 112 -11.25 -10.32 -8.92
C TYR A 112 -12.77 -10.17 -8.71
N ASP A 113 -13.19 -9.39 -7.71
CA ASP A 113 -14.59 -8.94 -7.56
C ASP A 113 -15.03 -8.07 -8.76
N PRO A 114 -15.99 -8.51 -9.60
CA PRO A 114 -16.39 -7.76 -10.79
C PRO A 114 -17.25 -6.52 -10.48
N LEU A 115 -17.79 -6.42 -9.26
CA LEU A 115 -18.62 -5.29 -8.84
C LEU A 115 -17.78 -4.18 -8.22
N LEU A 116 -16.73 -4.54 -7.48
CA LEU A 116 -15.88 -3.62 -6.74
C LEU A 116 -14.42 -3.76 -7.18
N ALA A 117 -13.95 -2.83 -7.98
CA ALA A 117 -12.59 -2.76 -8.49
C ALA A 117 -12.25 -1.32 -8.88
N PHE A 118 -10.97 -0.96 -8.81
CA PHE A 118 -10.50 0.35 -9.22
C PHE A 118 -10.45 0.40 -10.75
N ASP A 119 -11.22 1.30 -11.38
CA ASP A 119 -11.20 1.51 -12.83
C ASP A 119 -10.44 2.81 -13.14
N PRO A 120 -9.17 2.74 -13.59
CA PRO A 120 -8.35 3.93 -13.81
C PRO A 120 -8.96 4.92 -14.82
N ARG A 121 -9.79 4.44 -15.76
CA ARG A 121 -10.42 5.27 -16.79
C ARG A 121 -11.49 6.22 -16.25
N LYS A 122 -11.93 6.01 -15.01
CA LYS A 122 -12.88 6.91 -14.32
C LYS A 122 -12.19 8.10 -13.65
N PHE A 123 -10.85 8.14 -13.67
CA PHE A 123 -10.02 9.15 -13.04
C PHE A 123 -9.25 9.93 -14.11
N THR A 124 -8.85 11.16 -13.79
CA THR A 124 -8.20 12.04 -14.79
C THR A 124 -6.70 11.82 -14.82
N ASN A 125 -6.08 11.71 -13.64
CA ASN A 125 -4.65 11.53 -13.45
C ASN A 125 -4.37 10.68 -12.18
N PRO A 126 -4.75 9.39 -12.18
CA PRO A 126 -4.49 8.52 -11.05
C PRO A 126 -2.98 8.27 -10.89
N GLN A 127 -2.47 8.60 -9.71
CA GLN A 127 -1.06 8.41 -9.33
C GLN A 127 -0.98 7.70 -7.98
N MET A 128 -0.05 6.76 -7.86
CA MET A 128 0.35 6.19 -6.58
C MET A 128 1.60 6.90 -6.08
N LYS A 129 1.67 7.19 -4.79
CA LYS A 129 2.82 7.81 -4.15
C LYS A 129 3.22 6.98 -2.93
N ILE A 130 4.48 6.57 -2.88
CA ILE A 130 5.00 5.76 -1.78
C ILE A 130 6.15 6.50 -1.12
N THR A 131 6.04 6.73 0.19
CA THR A 131 7.08 7.36 1.00
C THR A 131 7.87 6.31 1.76
N ILE A 132 9.19 6.35 1.61
CA ILE A 132 10.16 5.40 2.14
C ILE A 132 11.05 6.10 3.16
N ASP A 133 11.19 5.48 4.34
CA ASP A 133 12.23 5.75 5.33
C ASP A 133 13.08 4.46 5.45
N LEU A 134 14.31 4.50 4.95
CA LEU A 134 15.19 3.31 4.91
C LEU A 134 15.57 2.83 6.31
N ASN A 135 15.67 3.76 7.26
CA ASN A 135 16.20 3.49 8.59
C ASN A 135 15.10 3.27 9.64
N ALA A 136 13.82 3.33 9.25
CA ALA A 136 12.71 3.19 10.19
C ALA A 136 12.70 1.84 10.94
N SER A 137 13.24 0.78 10.32
CA SER A 137 13.21 -0.57 10.88
C SER A 137 14.54 -1.06 11.44
N GLU A 138 15.66 -0.55 10.92
CA GLU A 138 17.03 -0.89 11.30
C GLU A 138 17.93 0.33 11.06
N THR A 139 18.91 0.60 11.91
CA THR A 139 19.80 1.75 11.68
C THR A 139 20.85 1.48 10.61
N GLY A 140 21.18 2.50 9.83
CA GLY A 140 22.31 2.49 8.91
C GLY A 140 22.12 1.65 7.65
N VAL A 141 20.87 1.32 7.30
CA VAL A 141 20.48 0.58 6.09
C VAL A 141 21.01 1.28 4.85
N GLU A 142 21.69 0.52 3.98
CA GLU A 142 22.36 1.07 2.80
C GLU A 142 21.48 1.05 1.55
N SER A 143 20.49 0.15 1.50
CA SER A 143 19.60 0.03 0.35
C SER A 143 18.27 -0.63 0.66
N GLY A 144 17.24 -0.22 -0.09
CA GLY A 144 15.94 -0.85 -0.13
C GLY A 144 15.39 -0.90 -1.56
N HIS A 145 14.52 -1.86 -1.83
CA HIS A 145 13.93 -2.07 -3.16
C HIS A 145 12.41 -1.96 -3.11
N LEU A 146 11.82 -1.26 -4.08
CA LEU A 146 10.38 -1.15 -4.24
C LEU A 146 9.93 -1.78 -5.56
N THR A 147 8.87 -2.57 -5.51
CA THR A 147 8.16 -3.11 -6.68
C THR A 147 6.67 -2.91 -6.51
N VAL A 148 5.96 -2.53 -7.59
CA VAL A 148 4.49 -2.42 -7.58
C VAL A 148 3.90 -3.22 -8.73
N LEU A 149 2.98 -4.12 -8.39
CA LEU A 149 2.26 -4.99 -9.31
C LEU A 149 0.74 -4.76 -9.20
N ALA A 150 -0.01 -5.15 -10.22
CA ALA A 150 -1.46 -5.04 -10.23
C ALA A 150 -2.14 -6.27 -10.83
N HIS A 151 -3.10 -6.81 -10.09
CA HIS A 151 -4.02 -7.83 -10.58
C HIS A 151 -5.14 -7.15 -11.39
N THR A 152 -5.14 -7.34 -12.70
CA THR A 152 -6.01 -6.62 -13.65
C THR A 152 -6.95 -7.55 -14.39
N PHE A 153 -8.11 -7.01 -14.79
CA PHE A 153 -9.09 -7.67 -15.65
C PHE A 153 -8.76 -7.37 -17.12
N ASP A 154 -8.05 -8.28 -17.79
CA ASP A 154 -7.51 -8.07 -19.13
C ASP A 154 -8.58 -8.24 -20.23
N GLU A 155 -8.92 -9.48 -20.59
CA GLU A 155 -9.94 -9.76 -21.62
C GLU A 155 -11.38 -9.76 -21.06
N LYS A 156 -11.53 -9.74 -19.74
CA LYS A 156 -12.84 -9.77 -19.08
C LYS A 156 -13.35 -8.34 -18.91
N MET A 157 -14.27 -7.93 -19.78
CA MET A 157 -14.93 -6.64 -19.61
C MET A 157 -15.81 -6.65 -18.36
N ILE A 158 -15.47 -5.79 -17.41
CA ILE A 158 -16.29 -5.49 -16.23
C ILE A 158 -16.58 -4.00 -16.19
N THR A 159 -17.63 -3.63 -15.47
CA THR A 159 -17.99 -2.23 -15.21
C THR A 159 -18.22 -2.08 -13.72
N PRO A 160 -17.15 -1.91 -12.92
CA PRO A 160 -17.27 -1.83 -11.46
C PRO A 160 -18.17 -0.66 -11.08
N SER A 161 -19.03 -0.85 -10.07
CA SER A 161 -19.87 0.24 -9.56
C SER A 161 -19.10 1.19 -8.64
N GLY A 162 -18.01 0.71 -8.04
CA GLY A 162 -17.12 1.47 -7.17
C GLY A 162 -15.95 0.62 -6.71
N PHE A 163 -15.30 1.02 -5.61
CA PHE A 163 -14.22 0.28 -4.99
C PHE A 163 -14.16 0.60 -3.49
N LEU A 164 -13.49 -0.25 -2.72
CA LEU A 164 -13.23 -0.03 -1.30
C LEU A 164 -12.08 0.96 -1.12
N MET A 165 -12.33 2.04 -0.38
CA MET A 165 -11.35 3.05 -0.01
C MET A 165 -10.92 2.84 1.44
N HIS A 166 -9.64 3.07 1.73
CA HIS A 166 -9.12 3.13 3.10
C HIS A 166 -8.30 4.41 3.25
N LYS A 167 -8.67 5.24 4.21
CA LYS A 167 -8.04 6.55 4.44
C LYS A 167 -7.91 6.78 5.93
N GLU A 168 -6.77 7.31 6.34
CA GLU A 168 -6.61 7.92 7.64
C GLU A 168 -7.44 9.23 7.68
N ILE A 169 -8.32 9.35 8.68
CA ILE A 169 -9.18 10.54 8.84
C ILE A 169 -8.49 11.60 9.70
N LYS A 170 -7.73 11.17 10.73
CA LYS A 170 -7.10 12.07 11.69
C LYS A 170 -5.94 11.36 12.39
N SER A 171 -4.85 12.10 12.57
CA SER A 171 -3.78 11.75 13.52
C SER A 171 -3.81 12.75 14.68
N TRP A 172 -3.80 12.24 15.90
CA TRP A 172 -3.84 13.07 17.11
C TRP A 172 -2.90 12.51 18.17
N ASN A 173 -2.06 13.40 18.72
CA ASN A 173 -1.15 13.05 19.80
C ASN A 173 -1.91 13.05 21.13
N LEU A 174 -2.02 11.88 21.75
CA LEU A 174 -2.63 11.72 23.07
C LEU A 174 -1.86 12.52 24.12
N ALA A 175 -2.54 13.48 24.74
CA ALA A 175 -2.13 14.07 26.01
C ALA A 175 -2.84 13.33 27.17
N ALA A 176 -2.22 13.30 28.35
CA ALA A 176 -2.84 12.71 29.53
C ALA A 176 -4.22 13.35 29.81
N ASP A 177 -5.21 12.52 30.11
CA ASP A 177 -6.60 12.90 30.42
C ASP A 177 -7.32 13.71 29.33
N ALA A 178 -6.84 13.65 28.08
CA ALA A 178 -7.48 14.32 26.96
C ALA A 178 -8.45 13.40 26.21
N HIS A 179 -9.62 13.95 25.86
CA HIS A 179 -10.58 13.33 24.96
C HIS A 179 -10.66 14.15 23.69
N GLU A 180 -10.53 13.49 22.54
CA GLU A 180 -10.67 14.12 21.24
C GLU A 180 -11.73 13.37 20.43
N TYR A 181 -12.75 14.09 19.99
CA TYR A 181 -13.80 13.54 19.15
C TYR A 181 -13.45 13.73 17.68
N THR A 182 -13.80 12.74 16.86
CA THR A 182 -13.64 12.79 15.41
C THR A 182 -14.97 12.40 14.78
N ASP A 183 -15.54 13.33 14.03
CA ASP A 183 -16.78 13.08 13.30
C ASP A 183 -16.49 12.20 12.08
N LEU A 184 -17.38 11.24 11.82
CA LEU A 184 -17.24 10.35 10.67
C LEU A 184 -17.65 11.08 9.39
N PRO A 185 -16.87 10.95 8.30
CA PRO A 185 -17.23 11.50 7.00
C PRO A 185 -18.58 10.97 6.51
N THR A 186 -19.42 11.85 5.97
CA THR A 186 -20.75 11.50 5.42
C THR A 186 -20.76 11.29 3.90
N ASP A 187 -19.68 11.69 3.21
CA ASP A 187 -19.62 11.73 1.75
C ASP A 187 -19.43 10.35 1.10
N SER A 188 -19.01 9.37 1.91
CA SER A 188 -18.87 7.97 1.51
C SER A 188 -19.46 7.06 2.58
N LEU A 189 -20.06 5.95 2.16
CA LEU A 189 -20.56 4.95 3.10
C LEU A 189 -19.38 4.37 3.91
N THR A 190 -19.37 4.64 5.21
CA THR A 190 -18.38 4.06 6.13
C THR A 190 -18.73 2.60 6.39
N LEU A 191 -17.78 1.70 6.13
CA LEU A 191 -17.96 0.27 6.37
C LEU A 191 -17.39 -0.17 7.71
N ARG A 192 -16.20 0.34 8.09
CA ARG A 192 -15.46 -0.02 9.30
C ARG A 192 -14.56 1.14 9.72
N VAL A 193 -14.30 1.24 11.03
CA VAL A 193 -13.35 2.16 11.68
C VAL A 193 -12.35 1.32 12.45
#